data_AF-A0A931PNN0-F1
#
_entry.id   AF-A0A931PNN0-F1
#
_cell.length_a   1.000
_cell.length_b   1.000
_cell.length_c   1.000
_cell.angle_alpha   90.00
_cell.angle_beta   90.00
_cell.angle_gamma   90.00
#
_symmetry.space_group_name_H-M   'P 1'
#
loop_
_entity.id
_entity.type
_entity.pdbx_description
1 polymer ?
#
loop_
_entity_poly.entity_id
_entity_poly.type
_entity_poly.pdbx_seq_one_letter_code
_entity_poly.pdbx_strand_id
1 'polypeptide(L)' 'MRLSGVTVAFRGTPNLDDWVAYIANGTRSKKPILADHASERKVKTILTRCQTLSRNEIEKLAKG' A
#
# COMPACT_ATOMS: atom_id res chain seq x y z
N MET A 1 -7.54 -5.53 4.59
CA MET A 1 -6.72 -6.00 5.73
C MET A 1 -6.45 -4.81 6.64
N ARG A 2 -6.67 -4.93 7.95
CA ARG A 2 -6.53 -3.83 8.92
C ARG A 2 -5.20 -4.04 9.66
N LEU A 3 -4.16 -3.32 9.26
CA LEU A 3 -2.77 -3.66 9.62
C LEU A 3 -2.24 -2.91 10.85
N SER A 4 -2.83 -1.75 11.18
CA SER A 4 -2.41 -0.90 12.32
C SER A 4 -3.43 0.21 12.60
N GLY A 5 -4.71 -0.04 12.34
CA GLY A 5 -5.74 1.00 12.20
C GLY A 5 -5.76 1.67 10.82
N VAL A 6 -4.78 1.35 9.97
CA VAL A 6 -4.70 1.73 8.56
C VAL A 6 -5.25 0.60 7.68
N THR A 7 -6.02 0.97 6.66
CA THR A 7 -6.52 0.06 5.63
C THR A 7 -5.76 0.32 4.34
N VAL A 8 -4.99 -0.66 3.90
CA VAL A 8 -4.34 -0.65 2.58
C VAL A 8 -5.24 -1.38 1.59
N ALA A 9 -5.52 -0.73 0.46
CA ALA A 9 -6.19 -1.32 -0.68
C ALA A 9 -5.20 -1.40 -1.85
N PHE A 10 -5.47 -2.32 -2.76
CA PHE A 10 -4.70 -2.49 -3.97
C PHE A 10 -5.62 -2.83 -5.13
N ARG A 11 -5.24 -2.40 -6.32
CA ARG A 11 -5.93 -2.70 -7.57
C ARG A 11 -4.88 -2.93 -8.64
N GLY A 12 -5.14 -3.84 -9.55
CA GLY A 12 -4.28 -4.14 -10.68
C GLY A 12 -4.91 -5.24 -11.50
N THR A 13 -4.40 -5.42 -12.70
CA THR A 13 -4.83 -6.48 -13.59
C THR A 13 -3.88 -7.66 -13.43
N PRO A 14 -4.39 -8.89 -13.23
CA PRO A 14 -3.55 -10.07 -13.21
C PRO A 14 -2.68 -10.16 -14.48
N ASN A 15 -1.40 -10.48 -14.32
CA ASN A 15 -0.40 -10.56 -15.39
C ASN A 15 0.00 -9.23 -16.05
N LEU A 16 -0.45 -8.07 -15.56
CA LEU A 16 0.07 -6.76 -15.97
C LEU A 16 0.84 -6.09 -14.83
N ASP A 17 1.79 -5.22 -15.18
CA ASP A 17 2.55 -4.38 -14.23
C ASP A 17 1.83 -3.04 -13.96
N ASP A 18 0.50 -3.10 -13.81
CA ASP A 18 -0.38 -1.95 -13.56
C ASP A 18 -0.90 -1.94 -12.12
N TRP A 19 -0.27 -2.68 -11.21
CA TRP A 19 -0.73 -2.75 -9.83
C TRP A 19 -0.42 -1.48 -9.07
N VAL A 20 -1.44 -0.98 -8.38
CA VAL A 20 -1.40 0.19 -7.53
C VAL A 20 -1.80 -0.23 -6.12
N ALA A 21 -0.96 0.07 -5.14
CA ALA A 21 -1.27 -0.08 -3.73
C ALA A 21 -1.41 1.30 -3.09
N TYR A 22 -2.48 1.54 -2.35
CA TYR A 22 -2.74 2.84 -1.74
C TYR A 22 -3.40 2.68 -0.37
N ILE A 23 -3.25 3.71 0.45
CA ILE A 23 -3.90 3.74 1.74
C ILE A 23 -5.35 4.21 1.57
N ALA A 24 -6.29 3.29 1.75
CA ALA A 24 -7.72 3.53 1.59
C ALA A 24 -8.34 4.23 2.80
N ASN A 25 -7.84 3.97 4.01
CA ASN A 25 -8.37 4.58 5.21
C ASN A 25 -7.34 4.64 6.34
N GLY A 26 -7.44 5.63 7.22
CA GLY A 26 -6.58 5.76 8.40
C GLY A 26 -5.39 6.71 8.26
N THR A 27 -5.36 7.61 7.29
CA THR A 27 -4.31 8.66 7.16
C THR A 27 -4.93 10.04 7.05
N ARG A 28 -4.28 11.08 7.61
CA ARG A 28 -4.73 12.48 7.45
C ARG A 28 -4.46 13.05 6.06
N SER A 29 -3.61 12.39 5.26
CA SER A 29 -3.25 12.80 3.90
C SER A 29 -4.13 12.11 2.85
N LYS A 30 -4.43 12.81 1.75
CA LYS A 30 -5.16 12.29 0.56
C LYS A 30 -4.47 11.01 0.07
N LYS A 31 -5.11 9.85 0.26
CA LYS A 31 -4.81 8.53 -0.35
C LYS A 31 -3.37 8.34 -0.84
N PRO A 32 -2.38 8.33 0.06
CA PRO A 32 -0.99 8.21 -0.33
C PRO A 32 -0.74 6.83 -0.99
N ILE A 33 0.07 6.84 -2.04
CA ILE A 33 0.33 5.68 -2.90
C ILE A 33 1.57 4.96 -2.38
N LEU A 34 1.42 3.67 -2.06
CA LEU A 34 2.50 2.79 -1.61
C LEU A 34 3.26 2.17 -2.79
N ALA A 35 2.56 1.97 -3.90
CA ALA A 35 3.12 1.50 -5.15
C ALA A 35 2.26 2.01 -6.31
N ASP A 36 2.89 2.52 -7.35
CA ASP A 36 2.26 2.91 -8.61
C ASP A 36 2.97 2.18 -9.75
N HIS A 37 2.22 1.71 -10.75
CA HIS A 37 2.74 0.92 -11.88
C HIS A 37 3.71 -0.19 -11.46
N ALA A 38 3.27 -1.03 -10.52
CA ALA A 38 4.08 -2.11 -9.97
C ALA A 38 3.58 -3.48 -10.44
N SER A 39 4.47 -4.48 -10.37
CA SER A 39 4.07 -5.87 -10.51
C SER A 39 3.26 -6.33 -9.30
N GLU A 40 2.35 -7.29 -9.50
CA GLU A 40 1.58 -7.92 -8.41
C GLU A 40 2.50 -8.41 -7.27
N ARG A 41 3.65 -9.00 -7.63
CA ARG A 41 4.66 -9.49 -6.69
C ARG A 41 5.19 -8.36 -5.80
N LYS A 42 5.45 -7.19 -6.37
CA LYS A 42 5.93 -6.02 -5.62
C LYS A 42 4.84 -5.51 -4.67
N VAL A 43 3.58 -5.45 -5.11
CA VAL A 43 2.45 -5.08 -4.23
C VAL A 43 2.30 -6.07 -3.07
N LYS A 44 2.32 -7.39 -3.32
CA LYS A 44 2.27 -8.40 -2.27
C LYS A 44 3.42 -8.27 -1.27
N THR A 45 4.63 -8.01 -1.76
CA THR A 45 5.82 -7.82 -0.90
C THR A 45 5.66 -6.61 0.01
N ILE A 46 5.16 -5.49 -0.53
CA ILE A 46 4.86 -4.28 0.25
C ILE A 46 3.77 -4.56 1.28
N LEU A 47 2.70 -5.27 0.91
CA LEU A 47 1.62 -5.62 1.82
C LEU A 47 2.13 -6.46 2.99
N THR A 48 2.95 -7.49 2.74
CA THR A 48 3.57 -8.30 3.79
C THR A 48 4.43 -7.46 4.72
N ARG A 49 5.23 -6.54 4.16
CA ARG A 49 6.07 -5.63 4.95
C ARG A 49 5.25 -4.62 5.76
N CYS A 50 4.13 -4.13 5.23
CA CYS A 50 3.22 -3.25 5.94
C CYS A 50 2.55 -3.92 7.16
N GLN A 51 2.51 -5.26 7.25
CA GLN A 51 1.93 -5.94 8.42
C GLN A 51 2.77 -5.78 9.68
N THR A 52 4.08 -5.57 9.52
CA THR A 52 5.02 -5.41 10.63
C THR A 52 5.34 -3.94 10.93
N LEU A 53 4.76 -3.00 10.18
CA LEU A 53 5.05 -1.57 10.28
C LEU A 53 3.93 -0.83 11.00
N SER A 54 4.33 0.20 11.76
CA SER A 54 3.38 1.13 12.38
C SER A 54 2.76 2.07 11.35
N ARG A 55 1.61 2.67 11.68
CA ARG A 55 0.93 3.65 10.81
C ARG A 55 1.87 4.75 10.27
N ASN A 56 2.73 5.30 11.12
CA ASN A 56 3.65 6.38 10.73
C ASN A 56 4.67 5.91 9.69
N GLU A 57 5.14 4.67 9.80
CA GLU A 57 6.07 4.08 8.85
C GLU A 57 5.38 3.77 7.52
N ILE A 58 4.14 3.28 7.56
CA ILE A 58 3.34 3.09 6.35
C ILE A 58 3.07 4.43 5.65
N GLU A 59 2.76 5.49 6.41
CA GLU A 59 2.59 6.84 5.86
C GLU A 59 3.90 7.40 5.26
N LYS A 60 5.06 7.11 5.85
CA LYS A 60 6.38 7.47 5.27
C LYS A 60 6.65 6.70 3.98
N LEU A 61 6.39 5.40 3.97
CA LEU A 61 6.59 4.54 2.81
C LEU A 61 5.73 4.97 1.62
N ALA A 62 4.54 5.51 1.89
CA ALA A 62 3.62 6.02 0.88
C ALA A 62 3.89 7.46 0.41
N LYS A 63 4.84 8.17 1.02
CA LYS A 63 5.21 9.55 0.64
C LYS A 63 6.42 9.61 -0.29
N GLY A 64 7.20 8.52 -0.39
CA GLY A 64 8.47 8.50 -1.13
C GLY A 64 9.57 9.17 -0.34
#